data_AF-C0BRI5-F1
#
_entry.id   AF-C0BRI5-F1
#
_cell.length_a   1.000
_cell.length_b   1.000
_cell.length_c   1.000
_cell.angle_alpha   90.00
_cell.angle_beta   90.00
_cell.angle_gamma   90.00
#
_symmetry.space_group_name_H-M   'P 1'
#
loop_
_entity.id
_entity.type
_entity.pdbx_description
1 polymer ?
#
loop_
_entity_poly.entity_id
_entity_poly.type
_entity_poly.pdbx_seq_one_letter_code
_entity_poly.pdbx_strand_id
1 'polypeptide(L)'
;MYKLYLFDRQLRFLLFGMITIAEAILKTVCAYEFTKANPAEKNPYLNIDNYARTGQAHEKASQLIPRLQKILTDNSDCERKGRKEYLVHCLNEHDGEVPLWVLTNDLTLGQIYWFFQSQNILIRGSIARSFTVLYGDSHRHKTEIDAQRIDKIYRRMKDFRNICAHDERLYCAHPHDSNNTVFQLVKDLRFVIDKKRYLEFLQQFNSLLMHLGEDIPAYVDSVYREMGLDFPRELHEWMELARTS
;
A
#
# COMPACT_ATOMS: atom_id res chain seq x y z
N MET A 1 9.59 -29.85 -4.75
CA MET A 1 9.56 -28.97 -3.55
C MET A 1 10.54 -27.81 -3.63
N TYR A 2 11.84 -28.02 -3.89
CA TYR A 2 12.82 -26.92 -3.94
C TYR A 2 12.48 -25.80 -4.95
N LYS A 3 12.07 -26.16 -6.18
CA LYS A 3 11.66 -25.19 -7.21
C LYS A 3 10.47 -24.31 -6.77
N LEU A 4 9.47 -24.90 -6.13
CA LEU A 4 8.31 -24.17 -5.60
C LEU A 4 8.71 -23.20 -4.48
N TYR A 5 9.65 -23.58 -3.62
CA TYR A 5 10.20 -22.67 -2.60
C TYR A 5 10.94 -21.48 -3.22
N LEU A 6 11.76 -21.72 -4.25
CA LEU A 6 12.46 -20.66 -4.98
C LEU A 6 11.48 -19.70 -5.66
N PHE A 7 10.44 -20.23 -6.30
CA PHE A 7 9.36 -19.47 -6.88
C PHE A 7 8.64 -18.59 -5.85
N ASP A 8 8.23 -19.16 -4.72
CA ASP A 8 7.53 -18.41 -3.67
C ASP A 8 8.39 -17.25 -3.13
N ARG A 9 9.69 -17.48 -2.94
CA ARG A 9 10.63 -16.44 -2.54
C ARG A 9 10.74 -15.33 -3.59
N GLN A 10 10.86 -15.66 -4.87
CA GLN A 10 10.91 -14.68 -5.95
C GLN A 10 9.60 -13.89 -6.08
N LEU A 11 8.46 -14.58 -5.93
CA LEU A 11 7.13 -13.98 -5.91
C LEU A 11 7.01 -12.96 -4.76
N ARG A 12 7.50 -13.29 -3.57
CA ARG A 12 7.52 -12.40 -2.41
C ARG A 12 8.33 -11.13 -2.68
N PHE A 13 9.53 -11.25 -3.24
CA PHE A 13 10.33 -10.07 -3.59
C PHE A 13 9.64 -9.18 -4.62
N LEU A 14 9.05 -9.78 -5.65
CA LEU A 14 8.34 -9.05 -6.70
C LEU A 14 7.13 -8.28 -6.14
N LEU A 15 6.26 -8.95 -5.37
CA LEU A 15 5.10 -8.30 -4.77
C LEU A 15 5.48 -7.28 -3.71
N PHE A 16 6.48 -7.57 -2.87
CA PHE A 16 6.94 -6.64 -1.85
C PHE A 16 7.46 -5.33 -2.44
N GLY A 17 8.18 -5.39 -3.56
CA GLY A 17 8.63 -4.21 -4.30
C GLY A 17 7.46 -3.33 -4.75
N MET A 18 6.43 -3.93 -5.35
CA MET A 18 5.26 -3.18 -5.80
C MET A 18 4.41 -2.63 -4.66
N ILE A 19 4.22 -3.40 -3.58
CA ILE A 19 3.51 -2.91 -2.38
C ILE A 19 4.24 -1.72 -1.76
N THR A 20 5.58 -1.73 -1.74
CA THR A 20 6.37 -0.61 -1.22
C THR A 20 6.16 0.67 -2.03
N ILE A 21 6.04 0.56 -3.35
CA ILE A 21 5.70 1.70 -4.23
C ILE A 21 4.29 2.21 -3.93
N ALA A 22 3.31 1.32 -3.84
CA ALA A 22 1.93 1.69 -3.49
C ALA A 22 1.85 2.35 -2.09
N GLU A 23 2.60 1.86 -1.12
CA GLU A 23 2.72 2.46 0.22
C GLU A 23 3.21 3.91 0.15
N ALA A 24 4.25 4.18 -0.64
CA ALA A 24 4.78 5.53 -0.81
C ALA A 24 3.77 6.49 -1.46
N ILE A 25 3.00 6.00 -2.44
CA ILE A 25 1.91 6.76 -3.07
C ILE A 25 0.81 7.06 -2.05
N LEU A 26 0.39 6.08 -1.25
CA LEU A 26 -0.60 6.30 -0.18
C LEU A 26 -0.14 7.36 0.81
N LYS A 27 1.11 7.26 1.30
CA LYS A 27 1.70 8.24 2.22
C LYS A 27 1.65 9.64 1.66
N THR A 28 2.02 9.79 0.39
CA THR A 28 2.03 11.08 -0.31
C THR A 28 0.63 11.67 -0.42
N VAL A 29 -0.33 10.88 -0.93
CA VAL A 29 -1.72 11.34 -1.14
C VAL A 29 -2.40 11.66 0.20
N CYS A 30 -2.25 10.79 1.21
CA CYS A 30 -2.79 11.04 2.55
C CYS A 30 -2.19 12.31 3.17
N ALA A 31 -0.88 12.49 3.09
CA ALA A 31 -0.21 13.67 3.65
C ALA A 31 -0.69 14.95 2.96
N TYR A 32 -0.79 14.94 1.63
CA TYR A 32 -1.22 16.08 0.85
C TYR A 32 -2.68 16.47 1.14
N GLU A 33 -3.63 15.54 1.01
CA GLU A 33 -5.05 15.85 1.20
C GLU A 33 -5.38 16.25 2.64
N PHE A 34 -4.73 15.63 3.62
CA PHE A 34 -4.91 16.00 5.03
C PHE A 34 -4.35 17.38 5.34
N THR A 35 -3.13 17.69 4.87
CA THR A 35 -2.52 19.01 5.11
C THR A 35 -3.27 20.11 4.38
N LYS A 36 -3.76 19.84 3.16
CA LYS A 36 -4.60 20.76 2.39
C LYS A 36 -5.92 21.10 3.10
N ALA A 37 -6.49 20.15 3.85
CA ALA A 37 -7.68 20.39 4.64
C ALA A 37 -7.41 21.23 5.91
N ASN A 38 -6.16 21.27 6.39
CA ASN A 38 -5.75 21.91 7.64
C ASN A 38 -4.51 22.82 7.45
N PRO A 39 -4.57 23.87 6.59
CA PRO A 39 -3.38 24.58 6.10
C PRO A 39 -2.74 25.56 7.10
N ALA A 40 -3.45 25.98 8.13
CA ALA A 40 -3.02 27.05 9.04
C ALA A 40 -2.59 26.55 10.44
N GLU A 41 -2.68 25.25 10.68
CA GLU A 41 -2.40 24.66 11.99
C GLU A 41 -1.03 23.97 11.97
N LYS A 42 -0.22 24.22 13.01
CA LYS A 42 1.06 23.54 13.21
C LYS A 42 0.81 22.09 13.61
N ASN A 43 1.49 21.15 12.93
CA ASN A 43 1.39 19.72 13.19
C ASN A 43 -0.08 19.22 13.29
N PRO A 44 -0.93 19.46 12.28
CA PRO A 44 -2.39 19.27 12.37
C PRO A 44 -2.80 17.81 12.60
N TYR A 45 -1.90 16.86 12.33
CA TYR A 45 -2.09 15.43 12.53
C TYR A 45 -2.05 15.02 14.02
N LEU A 46 -1.67 15.92 14.94
CA LEU A 46 -1.73 15.68 16.38
C LEU A 46 -3.06 16.13 17.00
N ASN A 47 -3.87 16.90 16.28
CA ASN A 47 -5.16 17.37 16.75
C ASN A 47 -6.27 16.38 16.40
N ILE A 48 -6.92 15.83 17.41
CA ILE A 48 -8.00 14.85 17.26
C ILE A 48 -9.22 15.42 16.52
N ASP A 49 -9.46 16.73 16.61
CA ASP A 49 -10.60 17.40 16.00
C ASP A 49 -10.52 17.43 14.46
N ASN A 50 -9.32 17.24 13.91
CA ASN A 50 -9.08 17.16 12.46
C ASN A 50 -9.41 15.78 11.87
N TYR A 51 -9.74 14.79 12.71
CA TYR A 51 -10.11 13.44 12.29
C TYR A 51 -11.62 13.22 12.33
N ALA A 52 -12.08 11.98 12.12
CA ALA A 52 -13.47 11.64 12.36
C ALA A 52 -13.86 11.88 13.83
N ARG A 53 -15.03 12.49 14.05
CA ARG A 53 -15.50 12.88 15.40
C ARG A 53 -16.02 11.71 16.24
N THR A 54 -16.52 10.64 15.61
CA THR A 54 -17.15 9.52 16.31
C THR A 54 -16.91 8.18 15.59
N GLY A 55 -17.24 7.08 16.27
CA GLY A 55 -17.18 5.72 15.75
C GLY A 55 -15.75 5.16 15.61
N GLN A 56 -15.62 4.05 14.89
CA GLN A 56 -14.35 3.34 14.75
C GLN A 56 -13.23 4.19 14.14
N ALA A 57 -13.57 5.14 13.26
CA ALA A 57 -12.58 6.06 12.68
C ALA A 57 -11.98 6.98 13.75
N HIS A 58 -12.81 7.49 14.68
CA HIS A 58 -12.35 8.28 15.82
C HIS A 58 -11.46 7.45 16.76
N GLU A 59 -11.88 6.23 17.10
CA GLU A 59 -11.07 5.33 17.93
C GLU A 59 -9.68 5.05 17.33
N LYS A 60 -9.61 4.84 16.01
CA LYS A 60 -8.34 4.71 15.29
C LYS A 60 -7.48 5.96 15.38
N ALA A 61 -8.08 7.15 15.27
CA ALA A 61 -7.36 8.41 15.44
C ALA A 61 -6.76 8.53 16.85
N SER A 62 -7.57 8.27 17.88
CA SER A 62 -7.16 8.34 19.29
C SER A 62 -6.02 7.36 19.62
N GLN A 63 -5.94 6.22 18.93
CA GLN A 63 -4.82 5.27 19.06
C GLN A 63 -3.59 5.64 18.21
N LEU A 64 -3.80 6.33 17.09
CA LEU A 64 -2.75 6.70 16.16
C LEU A 64 -1.96 7.93 16.64
N ILE A 65 -2.66 8.97 17.12
CA ILE A 65 -2.05 10.24 17.54
C ILE A 65 -0.91 10.05 18.56
N PRO A 66 -1.07 9.25 19.64
CA PRO A 66 0.03 9.01 20.57
C PRO A 66 1.27 8.38 19.91
N ARG A 67 1.08 7.59 18.86
CA ARG A 67 2.19 7.01 18.08
C ARG A 67 2.89 8.07 17.24
N LEU A 68 2.13 8.97 16.62
CA LEU A 68 2.70 10.10 15.86
C LEU A 68 3.48 11.04 16.80
N GLN A 69 2.91 11.35 17.96
CA GLN A 69 3.57 12.16 18.98
C GLN A 69 4.84 11.48 19.52
N LYS A 70 4.80 10.17 19.70
CA LYS A 70 5.98 9.39 20.09
C LYS A 70 7.09 9.48 19.05
N ILE A 71 6.79 9.42 17.75
CA ILE A 71 7.80 9.62 16.69
C ILE A 71 8.50 10.97 16.86
N LEU A 72 7.76 12.05 17.09
CA LEU A 72 8.35 13.37 17.29
C LEU A 72 9.20 13.43 18.56
N THR A 73 8.66 12.95 19.68
CA THR A 73 9.34 12.94 20.98
C THR A 73 10.62 12.11 20.94
N ASP A 74 10.57 10.95 20.30
CA ASP A 74 11.71 10.05 20.14
C ASP A 74 12.82 10.71 19.31
N ASN A 75 12.48 11.62 18.38
CA ASN A 75 13.46 12.29 17.52
C ASN A 75 13.91 13.66 18.07
N SER A 76 13.17 14.27 18.99
CA SER A 76 13.60 15.48 19.70
C SER A 76 14.55 15.19 20.87
N ASP A 77 14.52 13.97 21.43
CA ASP A 77 15.40 13.56 22.53
C ASP A 77 16.87 13.44 22.07
N CYS A 78 17.68 14.43 22.45
CA CYS A 78 19.10 14.52 22.11
C CYS A 78 19.94 13.32 22.55
N GLU A 79 19.55 12.66 23.64
CA GLU A 79 20.28 11.52 24.22
C GLU A 79 19.91 10.20 23.53
N ARG A 80 18.81 10.17 22.78
CA ARG A 80 18.37 8.96 22.09
C ARG A 80 19.28 8.60 20.92
N LYS A 81 19.66 7.32 20.88
CA LYS A 81 20.38 6.72 19.75
C LYS A 81 19.41 6.33 18.63
N GLY A 82 19.85 6.46 17.38
CA GLY A 82 19.07 6.05 16.20
C GLY A 82 17.98 7.05 15.77
N ARG A 83 18.12 8.33 16.15
CA ARG A 83 17.29 9.41 15.64
C ARG A 83 17.43 9.51 14.12
N LYS A 84 16.33 9.91 13.46
CA LYS A 84 16.27 10.06 12.02
C LYS A 84 16.61 11.49 11.65
N GLU A 85 17.72 11.67 10.93
CA GLU A 85 18.28 12.98 10.59
C GLU A 85 17.26 13.92 9.93
N TYR A 86 16.42 13.39 9.03
CA TYR A 86 15.39 14.18 8.36
C TYR A 86 14.30 14.72 9.32
N LEU A 87 13.98 14.00 10.41
CA LEU A 87 13.05 14.49 11.44
C LEU A 87 13.73 15.50 12.35
N VAL A 88 14.97 15.23 12.75
CA VAL A 88 15.78 16.15 13.58
C VAL A 88 15.95 17.49 12.88
N HIS A 89 16.25 17.47 11.58
CA HIS A 89 16.38 18.68 10.77
C HIS A 89 15.10 19.53 10.81
N CYS A 90 13.93 18.92 10.54
CA CYS A 90 12.66 19.66 10.59
C CYS A 90 12.36 20.21 11.99
N LEU A 91 12.58 19.41 13.04
CA LEU A 91 12.31 19.83 14.42
C LEU A 91 13.14 21.06 14.84
N ASN A 92 14.41 21.11 14.41
CA ASN A 92 15.33 22.19 14.78
C ASN A 92 15.14 23.46 13.93
N GLU A 93 14.93 23.31 12.61
CA GLU A 93 14.89 24.43 11.65
C GLU A 93 13.50 25.04 11.47
N HIS A 94 12.44 24.38 11.93
CA HIS A 94 11.06 24.79 11.70
C HIS A 94 10.24 24.94 12.99
N ASP A 95 10.86 25.37 14.10
CA ASP A 95 10.15 25.68 15.36
C ASP A 95 9.28 24.52 15.85
N GLY A 96 9.82 23.29 15.80
CA GLY A 96 9.12 22.06 16.17
C GLY A 96 8.04 21.60 15.18
N GLU A 97 7.90 22.23 14.02
CA GLU A 97 6.98 21.82 12.97
C GLU A 97 7.60 20.75 12.08
N VAL A 98 6.92 19.60 11.97
CA VAL A 98 7.31 18.53 11.05
C VAL A 98 6.16 18.33 10.07
N PRO A 99 6.35 18.69 8.78
CA PRO A 99 5.34 18.48 7.76
C PRO A 99 4.91 17.01 7.71
N LEU A 100 3.61 16.75 7.52
CA LEU A 100 3.09 15.38 7.55
C LEU A 100 3.78 14.48 6.51
N TRP A 101 4.12 14.99 5.32
CA TRP A 101 4.82 14.22 4.30
C TRP A 101 6.25 13.79 4.71
N VAL A 102 6.88 14.52 5.64
CA VAL A 102 8.15 14.12 6.24
C VAL A 102 7.91 13.04 7.29
N LEU A 103 6.91 13.25 8.16
CA LEU A 103 6.56 12.31 9.22
C LEU A 103 6.12 10.95 8.67
N THR A 104 5.35 10.91 7.57
CA THR A 104 4.85 9.66 6.99
C THR A 104 5.96 8.73 6.52
N ASN A 105 7.19 9.21 6.29
CA ASN A 105 8.36 8.36 6.02
C ASN A 105 8.69 7.43 7.20
N ASP A 106 8.33 7.81 8.42
CA ASP A 106 8.50 6.98 9.62
C ASP A 106 7.39 5.92 9.77
N LEU A 107 6.24 6.13 9.13
CA LEU A 107 5.09 5.26 9.26
C LEU A 107 5.25 3.97 8.46
N THR A 108 4.76 2.86 9.01
CA THR A 108 4.56 1.61 8.28
C THR A 108 3.30 1.67 7.41
N LEU A 109 3.18 0.78 6.41
CA LEU A 109 1.95 0.56 5.66
C LEU A 109 0.71 0.43 6.55
N GLY A 110 0.81 -0.32 7.65
CA GLY A 110 -0.28 -0.48 8.60
C GLY A 110 -0.69 0.83 9.27
N GLN A 111 0.28 1.66 9.67
CA GLN A 111 0.01 2.96 10.30
C GLN A 111 -0.57 3.98 9.33
N ILE A 112 -0.07 4.06 8.10
CA ILE A 112 -0.65 4.97 7.10
C ILE A 112 -2.03 4.49 6.62
N TYR A 113 -2.27 3.18 6.55
CA TYR A 113 -3.61 2.66 6.30
C TYR A 113 -4.57 3.00 7.45
N TRP A 114 -4.12 2.88 8.71
CA TRP A 114 -4.90 3.35 9.86
C TRP A 114 -5.16 4.86 9.81
N PHE A 115 -4.16 5.66 9.40
CA PHE A 115 -4.33 7.08 9.17
C PHE A 115 -5.42 7.36 8.14
N PHE A 116 -5.43 6.66 7.00
CA PHE A 116 -6.50 6.78 6.01
C PHE A 116 -7.88 6.42 6.60
N GLN A 117 -7.96 5.36 7.41
CA GLN A 117 -9.21 4.90 8.01
C GLN A 117 -9.73 5.80 9.13
N SER A 118 -8.86 6.59 9.76
CA SER A 118 -9.25 7.53 10.82
C SER A 118 -9.80 8.86 10.30
N GLN A 119 -9.68 9.10 8.98
CA GLN A 119 -10.17 10.31 8.34
C GLN A 119 -11.70 10.36 8.26
N ASN A 120 -12.24 11.58 8.23
CA ASN A 120 -13.65 11.82 7.92
C ASN A 120 -13.98 11.50 6.45
N ILE A 121 -15.27 11.38 6.13
CA ILE A 121 -15.74 10.99 4.79
C ILE A 121 -15.27 11.95 3.69
N LEU A 122 -15.13 13.25 3.99
CA LEU A 122 -14.72 14.26 3.02
C LEU A 122 -13.25 14.06 2.62
N ILE A 123 -12.36 13.91 3.59
CA ILE A 123 -10.93 13.68 3.34
C ILE A 123 -10.72 12.33 2.64
N ARG A 124 -11.44 11.26 3.06
CA ARG A 124 -11.39 9.96 2.37
C ARG A 124 -11.84 10.06 0.91
N GLY A 125 -12.89 10.84 0.64
CA GLY A 125 -13.36 11.12 -0.72
C GLY A 125 -12.33 11.90 -1.54
N SER A 126 -11.65 12.88 -0.95
CA SER A 126 -10.58 13.61 -1.62
C SER A 126 -9.37 12.74 -1.95
N ILE A 127 -8.94 11.88 -1.02
CA ILE A 127 -7.89 10.88 -1.26
C ILE A 127 -8.28 9.97 -2.43
N ALA A 128 -9.53 9.48 -2.45
CA ALA A 128 -10.05 8.65 -3.52
C ALA A 128 -10.05 9.34 -4.89
N ARG A 129 -10.43 10.62 -4.91
CA ARG A 129 -10.34 11.47 -6.10
C ARG A 129 -8.90 11.62 -6.58
N SER A 130 -7.93 11.78 -5.68
CA SER A 130 -6.52 11.90 -6.05
C SER A 130 -5.98 10.61 -6.66
N PHE A 131 -6.38 9.42 -6.19
CA PHE A 131 -6.10 8.17 -6.89
C PHE A 131 -6.79 8.08 -8.27
N THR A 132 -8.02 8.57 -8.40
CA THR A 132 -8.72 8.64 -9.69
C THR A 132 -7.96 9.51 -10.71
N VAL A 133 -7.42 10.66 -10.26
CA VAL A 133 -6.60 11.54 -11.10
C VAL A 133 -5.29 10.87 -11.49
N LEU A 134 -4.53 10.34 -10.52
CA LEU A 134 -3.26 9.63 -10.77
C LEU A 134 -3.44 8.45 -11.73
N TYR A 135 -4.55 7.73 -11.59
CA TYR A 135 -4.90 6.65 -12.52
C TYR A 135 -5.15 7.19 -13.92
N GLY A 136 -5.96 8.23 -14.07
CA GLY A 136 -6.28 8.87 -15.34
C GLY A 136 -5.10 9.55 -16.03
N ASP A 137 -4.07 9.96 -15.30
CA ASP A 137 -2.86 10.57 -15.85
C ASP A 137 -1.95 9.52 -16.55
N SER A 138 -2.10 8.24 -16.19
CA SER A 138 -1.28 7.15 -16.73
C SER A 138 -2.06 6.14 -17.61
N HIS A 139 -3.40 6.14 -17.53
CA HIS A 139 -4.28 5.23 -18.27
C HIS A 139 -5.12 5.95 -19.31
N ARG A 140 -5.46 5.27 -20.40
CA ARG A 140 -6.24 5.84 -21.51
C ARG A 140 -7.70 6.07 -21.12
N HIS A 141 -8.26 5.16 -20.33
CA HIS A 141 -9.65 5.16 -19.90
C HIS A 141 -9.74 5.54 -18.42
N LYS A 142 -10.53 6.58 -18.15
CA LYS A 142 -10.79 7.03 -16.78
C LYS A 142 -11.60 5.96 -16.04
N THR A 143 -11.15 5.61 -14.84
CA THR A 143 -11.87 4.72 -13.93
C THR A 143 -12.00 5.44 -12.60
N GLU A 144 -13.23 5.54 -12.09
CA GLU A 144 -13.47 6.12 -10.77
C GLU A 144 -12.99 5.15 -9.69
N ILE A 145 -12.20 5.67 -8.75
CA ILE A 145 -11.68 4.95 -7.60
C ILE A 145 -12.30 5.60 -6.38
N ASP A 146 -13.23 4.88 -5.73
CA ASP A 146 -13.87 5.34 -4.49
C ASP A 146 -13.05 4.96 -3.23
N ALA A 147 -13.41 5.56 -2.10
CA ALA A 147 -12.72 5.33 -0.83
C ALA A 147 -12.89 3.90 -0.27
N GLN A 148 -13.95 3.18 -0.67
CA GLN A 148 -14.18 1.80 -0.26
C GLN A 148 -13.25 0.85 -1.03
N ARG A 149 -13.00 1.12 -2.31
CA ARG A 149 -12.02 0.40 -3.14
C ARG A 149 -10.62 0.58 -2.58
N ILE A 150 -10.21 1.80 -2.26
CA ILE A 150 -8.93 2.06 -1.58
C ILE A 150 -8.84 1.28 -0.27
N ASP A 151 -9.91 1.28 0.54
CA ASP A 151 -9.93 0.55 1.80
C ASP A 151 -9.69 -0.96 1.61
N LYS A 152 -10.35 -1.58 0.62
CA LYS A 152 -10.18 -2.99 0.28
C LYS A 152 -8.76 -3.30 -0.23
N ILE A 153 -8.26 -2.47 -1.14
CA ILE A 153 -6.92 -2.63 -1.73
C ILE A 153 -5.85 -2.58 -0.65
N TYR A 154 -5.84 -1.53 0.17
CA TYR A 154 -4.78 -1.35 1.18
C TYR A 154 -4.90 -2.32 2.36
N ARG A 155 -6.11 -2.81 2.67
CA ARG A 155 -6.27 -3.93 3.59
C ARG A 155 -5.55 -5.18 3.08
N ARG A 156 -5.83 -5.57 1.83
CA ARG A 156 -5.20 -6.71 1.16
C ARG A 156 -3.68 -6.54 1.08
N MET A 157 -3.21 -5.38 0.66
CA MET A 157 -1.78 -5.08 0.59
C MET A 157 -1.10 -5.22 1.96
N LYS A 158 -1.71 -4.70 3.03
CA LYS A 158 -1.20 -4.85 4.40
C LYS A 158 -1.06 -6.33 4.78
N ASP A 159 -2.06 -7.15 4.49
CA ASP A 159 -2.06 -8.57 4.86
C ASP A 159 -0.97 -9.35 4.09
N PHE A 160 -0.89 -9.16 2.77
CA PHE A 160 0.15 -9.80 1.95
C PHE A 160 1.56 -9.28 2.25
N ARG A 161 1.73 -7.99 2.54
CA ARG A 161 3.02 -7.42 2.96
C ARG A 161 3.50 -8.08 4.24
N ASN A 162 2.61 -8.32 5.20
CA ASN A 162 2.96 -8.98 6.45
C ASN A 162 3.41 -10.43 6.21
N ILE A 163 2.71 -11.20 5.38
CA ILE A 163 3.14 -12.55 4.96
C ILE A 163 4.55 -12.50 4.37
N CYS A 164 4.79 -11.58 3.43
CA CYS A 164 6.12 -11.40 2.83
C CYS A 164 7.20 -11.09 3.87
N ALA A 165 6.89 -10.21 4.83
CA ALA A 165 7.84 -9.76 5.87
C ALA A 165 8.13 -10.83 6.93
N HIS A 166 7.22 -11.79 7.15
CA HIS A 166 7.38 -12.89 8.10
C HIS A 166 7.97 -14.17 7.46
N ASP A 167 8.41 -14.11 6.20
CA ASP A 167 8.93 -15.27 5.45
C ASP A 167 7.90 -16.42 5.34
N GLU A 168 6.61 -16.10 5.40
CA GLU A 168 5.51 -17.05 5.26
C GLU A 168 5.26 -17.41 3.78
N ARG A 169 4.62 -18.55 3.56
CA ARG A 169 4.29 -19.03 2.20
C ARG A 169 3.23 -18.14 1.56
N LEU A 170 3.53 -17.61 0.39
CA LEU A 170 2.74 -16.59 -0.30
C LEU A 170 1.80 -17.14 -1.36
N TYR A 171 2.26 -18.07 -2.21
CA TYR A 171 1.52 -18.43 -3.44
C TYR A 171 0.10 -18.98 -3.19
N CYS A 172 -0.13 -19.63 -2.04
CA CYS A 172 -1.43 -20.18 -1.64
C CYS A 172 -2.03 -19.45 -0.42
N ALA A 173 -1.59 -18.22 -0.17
CA ALA A 173 -2.10 -17.45 0.96
C ALA A 173 -3.49 -16.87 0.66
N HIS A 174 -4.38 -17.00 1.64
CA HIS A 174 -5.76 -16.51 1.60
C HIS A 174 -6.12 -15.77 2.90
N PRO A 175 -5.58 -14.54 3.13
CA PRO A 175 -5.79 -13.84 4.39
C PRO A 175 -7.27 -13.49 4.59
N HIS A 176 -7.86 -13.93 5.70
CA HIS A 176 -9.25 -13.67 6.11
C HIS A 176 -10.38 -14.23 5.22
N ASP A 177 -10.20 -14.30 3.90
CA ASP A 177 -11.23 -14.70 2.93
C ASP A 177 -10.59 -15.50 1.78
N SER A 178 -11.26 -16.55 1.29
CA SER A 178 -10.78 -17.38 0.17
C SER A 178 -10.66 -16.61 -1.15
N ASN A 179 -11.36 -15.49 -1.30
CA ASN A 179 -11.22 -14.58 -2.44
C ASN A 179 -10.00 -13.68 -2.31
N ASN A 180 -9.30 -13.71 -1.17
CA ASN A 180 -8.09 -12.92 -0.96
C ASN A 180 -6.84 -13.61 -1.48
N THR A 181 -6.80 -13.80 -2.81
CA THR A 181 -5.72 -14.48 -3.51
C THR A 181 -4.60 -13.52 -3.93
N VAL A 182 -3.45 -14.11 -4.29
CA VAL A 182 -2.32 -13.37 -4.89
C VAL A 182 -2.76 -12.66 -6.17
N PHE A 183 -3.56 -13.30 -7.02
CA PHE A 183 -3.99 -12.69 -8.26
C PHE A 183 -4.98 -11.53 -8.04
N GLN A 184 -5.79 -11.57 -6.98
CA GLN A 184 -6.60 -10.40 -6.61
C GLN A 184 -5.71 -9.22 -6.17
N LEU A 185 -4.61 -9.47 -5.46
CA LEU A 185 -3.62 -8.42 -5.16
C LEU A 185 -2.96 -7.87 -6.44
N VAL A 186 -2.61 -8.75 -7.40
CA VAL A 186 -2.11 -8.35 -8.73
C VAL A 186 -3.09 -7.43 -9.44
N LYS A 187 -4.40 -7.73 -9.40
CA LYS A 187 -5.46 -6.88 -9.97
C LYS A 187 -5.58 -5.54 -9.24
N ASP A 188 -5.50 -5.55 -7.91
CA ASP A 188 -5.61 -4.37 -7.06
C ASP A 188 -4.47 -3.36 -7.28
N LEU A 189 -3.23 -3.84 -7.50
CA LEU A 189 -2.05 -3.00 -7.76
C LEU A 189 -2.23 -2.03 -8.93
N ARG A 190 -3.06 -2.40 -9.92
CA ARG A 190 -3.39 -1.57 -11.08
C ARG A 190 -3.94 -0.19 -10.70
N PHE A 191 -4.70 -0.10 -9.61
CA PHE A 191 -5.40 1.13 -9.23
C PHE A 191 -4.54 2.10 -8.42
N VAL A 192 -3.38 1.65 -7.93
CA VAL A 192 -2.56 2.41 -6.98
C VAL A 192 -1.11 2.54 -7.40
N ILE A 193 -0.78 2.13 -8.63
CA ILE A 193 0.54 2.25 -9.25
C ILE A 193 0.35 2.78 -10.68
N ASP A 194 1.33 3.54 -11.19
CA ASP A 194 1.29 4.02 -12.56
C ASP A 194 1.33 2.88 -13.58
N LYS A 195 0.71 3.12 -14.73
CA LYS A 195 0.55 2.12 -15.80
C LYS A 195 1.87 1.50 -16.26
N LYS A 196 2.93 2.31 -16.41
CA LYS A 196 4.21 1.82 -16.94
C LYS A 196 4.80 0.77 -15.99
N ARG A 197 4.93 1.10 -14.70
CA ARG A 197 5.44 0.17 -13.69
C ARG A 197 4.54 -1.06 -13.54
N TYR A 198 3.23 -0.86 -13.61
CA TYR A 198 2.28 -1.98 -13.52
C TYR A 198 2.46 -2.98 -14.67
N LEU A 199 2.66 -2.50 -15.90
CA LEU A 199 2.91 -3.35 -17.06
C LEU A 199 4.26 -4.08 -16.98
N GLU A 200 5.32 -3.40 -16.52
CA GLU A 200 6.63 -4.02 -16.26
C GLU A 200 6.53 -5.13 -15.19
N PHE A 201 5.76 -4.88 -14.13
CA PHE A 201 5.46 -5.88 -13.10
C PHE A 201 4.70 -7.08 -13.66
N LEU A 202 3.65 -6.86 -14.47
CA LEU A 202 2.90 -7.96 -15.08
C LEU A 202 3.77 -8.82 -16.00
N GLN A 203 4.73 -8.23 -16.71
CA GLN A 203 5.70 -9.00 -17.50
C GLN A 203 6.58 -9.89 -16.61
N GLN A 204 7.14 -9.34 -15.52
CA GLN A 204 7.94 -10.11 -14.57
C GLN A 204 7.13 -11.22 -13.89
N PHE A 205 5.88 -10.92 -13.52
CA PHE A 205 4.96 -11.90 -12.94
C PHE A 205 4.67 -13.02 -13.93
N ASN A 206 4.39 -12.70 -15.20
CA ASN A 206 4.18 -13.70 -16.25
C ASN A 206 5.40 -14.60 -16.46
N SER A 207 6.60 -14.02 -16.55
CA SER A 207 7.85 -14.78 -16.68
C SER A 207 8.06 -15.72 -15.49
N LEU A 208 7.75 -15.27 -14.27
CA LEU A 208 7.84 -16.08 -13.06
C LEU A 208 6.91 -17.31 -13.13
N LEU A 209 5.67 -17.13 -13.58
CA LEU A 209 4.71 -18.22 -13.74
C LEU A 209 5.17 -19.19 -14.85
N MET A 210 5.58 -18.68 -16.01
CA MET A 210 6.08 -19.53 -17.11
C MET A 210 7.22 -20.44 -16.67
N HIS A 211 8.22 -19.91 -15.96
CA HIS A 211 9.33 -20.71 -15.43
C HIS A 211 8.88 -21.75 -14.41
N LEU A 212 7.86 -21.44 -13.59
CA LEU A 212 7.29 -22.43 -12.68
C LEU A 212 6.65 -23.60 -13.45
N GLY A 213 5.93 -23.30 -14.54
CA GLY A 213 5.33 -24.32 -15.41
C GLY A 213 6.35 -25.26 -16.05
N GLU A 214 7.52 -24.73 -16.43
CA GLU A 214 8.65 -25.53 -16.92
C GLU A 214 9.28 -26.38 -15.81
N ASP A 215 9.41 -25.83 -14.60
CA ASP A 215 10.07 -26.49 -13.47
C ASP A 215 9.23 -27.60 -12.82
N ILE A 216 7.89 -27.46 -12.77
CA ILE A 216 6.98 -28.40 -12.09
C ILE A 216 5.66 -28.67 -12.86
N PRO A 217 5.71 -29.11 -14.12
CA PRO A 217 4.54 -29.19 -15.01
C PRO A 217 3.39 -30.05 -14.46
N ALA A 218 3.70 -31.12 -13.72
CA ALA A 218 2.69 -32.04 -13.18
C ALA A 218 1.80 -31.45 -12.06
N TYR A 219 2.24 -30.37 -11.40
CA TYR A 219 1.55 -29.80 -10.23
C TYR A 219 1.19 -28.32 -10.39
N VAL A 220 1.65 -27.69 -11.46
CA VAL A 220 1.60 -26.23 -11.60
C VAL A 220 0.16 -25.69 -11.65
N ASP A 221 -0.77 -26.43 -12.26
CA ASP A 221 -2.18 -26.04 -12.33
C ASP A 221 -2.84 -25.95 -10.96
N SER A 222 -2.37 -26.74 -9.98
CA SER A 222 -2.84 -26.61 -8.59
C SER A 222 -2.31 -25.33 -7.96
N VAL A 223 -1.05 -24.97 -8.25
CA VAL A 223 -0.43 -23.75 -7.72
C VAL A 223 -1.12 -22.50 -8.29
N TYR A 224 -1.38 -22.47 -9.59
CA TYR A 224 -2.09 -21.35 -10.22
C TYR A 224 -3.50 -21.16 -9.66
N ARG A 225 -4.24 -22.25 -9.44
CA ARG A 225 -5.56 -22.20 -8.80
C ARG A 225 -5.50 -21.64 -7.37
N GLU A 226 -4.52 -22.06 -6.58
CA GLU A 226 -4.29 -21.50 -5.23
C GLU A 226 -3.89 -20.02 -5.26
N MET A 227 -3.18 -19.59 -6.31
CA MET A 227 -2.90 -18.16 -6.54
C MET A 227 -4.13 -17.37 -7.02
N GLY A 228 -5.23 -18.06 -7.34
CA GLY A 228 -6.49 -17.49 -7.81
C GLY A 228 -6.47 -17.10 -9.28
N LEU A 229 -5.70 -17.80 -10.13
CA LEU A 229 -5.70 -17.56 -11.57
C LEU A 229 -5.78 -18.85 -12.43
N ASP A 230 -6.41 -18.74 -13.59
CA ASP A 230 -6.33 -19.75 -14.66
C ASP A 230 -5.26 -19.35 -15.70
N PHE A 231 -4.05 -19.90 -15.54
CA PHE A 231 -2.89 -19.56 -16.36
C PHE A 231 -2.76 -20.47 -17.60
N PRO A 232 -2.36 -19.94 -18.78
CA PRO A 232 -1.94 -18.56 -19.06
C PRO A 232 -3.08 -17.63 -19.47
N ARG A 233 -4.26 -18.17 -19.74
CA ARG A 233 -5.36 -17.46 -20.38
C ARG A 233 -5.79 -16.20 -19.62
N GLU A 234 -6.12 -16.34 -18.34
CA GLU A 234 -6.66 -15.23 -17.54
C GLU A 234 -5.63 -14.10 -17.37
N LEU A 235 -4.35 -14.44 -17.19
CA LEU A 235 -3.30 -13.43 -17.08
C LEU A 235 -3.08 -12.69 -18.40
N HIS A 236 -3.04 -13.41 -19.53
CA HIS A 236 -2.86 -12.77 -20.83
C HIS A 236 -4.04 -11.86 -21.19
N GLU A 237 -5.28 -12.31 -20.96
CA GLU A 237 -6.48 -11.46 -21.12
C GLU A 237 -6.40 -10.21 -20.24
N TRP A 238 -5.96 -10.36 -18.99
CA TRP A 238 -5.77 -9.22 -18.08
C TRP A 238 -4.64 -8.27 -18.51
N MET A 239 -3.52 -8.80 -19.02
CA MET A 239 -2.39 -8.01 -19.53
C MET A 239 -2.80 -7.17 -20.74
N GLU A 240 -3.57 -7.74 -21.68
CA GLU A 240 -4.10 -7.00 -22.83
C GLU A 240 -5.09 -5.91 -22.39
N LEU A 241 -5.95 -6.23 -21.42
CA LEU A 241 -6.84 -5.23 -20.83
C LEU A 241 -6.05 -4.09 -20.18
N ALA A 242 -4.99 -4.39 -19.42
CA ALA A 242 -4.15 -3.37 -18.79
C ALA A 242 -3.42 -2.50 -19.83
N ARG A 243 -2.95 -3.08 -20.94
CA ARG A 243 -2.27 -2.36 -22.04
C ARG A 243 -3.20 -1.39 -22.75
N THR A 244 -4.41 -1.86 -23.06
CA THR A 244 -5.41 -1.07 -23.81
C THR A 244 -6.12 -0.03 -22.96
N SER A 245 -6.16 -0.23 -21.64
CA SER A 245 -6.83 0.67 -20.68
C SER A 245 -6.15 1.99 -20.38
#